data_AF-A0A923Y557-F1
#
_entry.id   AF-A0A923Y557-F1
#
_cell.length_a   1.000
_cell.length_b   1.000
_cell.length_c   1.000
_cell.angle_alpha   90.00
_cell.angle_beta   90.00
_cell.angle_gamma   90.00
#
_symmetry.space_group_name_H-M   'P 1'
#
loop_
_entity.id
_entity.type
_entity.pdbx_description
1 polymer ?
#
loop_
_entity_poly.entity_id
_entity_poly.type
_entity_poly.pdbx_seq_one_letter_code
_entity_poly.pdbx_strand_id
1 'polypeptide(L)'
;MFTWLKQLDRHFPVRYTVWLLCGVSALLSLLTWVTFGEGGVLALVFMLLTGLGLRDTRQTRHAVLRNYPVVGHMRFLLEFIRPEMRQYFIEGDNEAAPFSRQQRSLVYQRAKGEADKRPFGTQMDVG
;
A
#
# COMPACT_ATOMS: atom_id res chain seq x y z
N MET A 1 19.90 -12.51 7.15
CA MET A 1 18.61 -12.89 7.80
C MET A 1 18.77 -12.71 9.29
N PHE A 2 18.13 -11.69 9.88
CA PHE A 2 18.32 -11.30 11.28
C PHE A 2 18.06 -12.48 12.23
N THR A 3 19.05 -12.87 13.01
CA THR A 3 19.03 -14.05 13.90
C THR A 3 18.10 -13.88 15.10
N TRP A 4 17.97 -12.65 15.61
CA TRP A 4 17.06 -12.30 16.69
C TRP A 4 15.58 -12.55 16.35
N LEU A 5 15.16 -12.32 15.10
CA LEU A 5 13.79 -12.60 14.64
C LEU A 5 13.43 -14.08 14.75
N LYS A 6 14.37 -14.99 14.49
CA LYS A 6 14.15 -16.44 14.63
C LYS A 6 14.01 -16.87 16.09
N GLN A 7 14.72 -16.24 17.00
CA GLN A 7 14.59 -16.51 18.44
C GLN A 7 13.23 -16.05 18.98
N LEU A 8 12.72 -14.93 18.46
CA LEU A 8 11.42 -14.38 18.82
C LEU A 8 10.28 -15.26 18.28
N ASP A 9 10.39 -15.71 17.03
CA ASP A 9 9.44 -16.63 16.39
C ASP A 9 9.30 -17.98 17.13
N ARG A 10 10.36 -18.41 17.83
CA ARG A 10 10.35 -19.62 18.68
C ARG A 10 9.41 -19.50 19.88
N HIS A 11 9.19 -18.30 20.41
CA HIS A 11 8.34 -18.07 21.58
C HIS A 11 6.96 -17.53 21.18
N PHE A 12 6.92 -16.63 20.19
CA PHE A 12 5.68 -16.08 19.67
C PHE A 12 5.79 -15.94 18.15
N PRO A 13 4.89 -16.55 17.36
CA PRO A 13 4.97 -16.45 15.91
C PRO A 13 4.86 -14.98 15.51
N VAL A 14 5.89 -14.45 14.86
CA VAL A 14 5.96 -13.01 14.51
C VAL A 14 4.77 -12.58 13.64
N ARG A 15 4.16 -13.56 12.97
CA ARG A 15 3.02 -13.43 12.06
C ARG A 15 1.74 -12.93 12.75
N TYR A 16 1.56 -13.18 14.05
CA TYR A 16 0.40 -12.73 14.84
C TYR A 16 0.63 -11.45 15.63
N THR A 17 1.83 -10.87 15.55
CA THR A 17 2.22 -9.71 16.37
C THR A 17 1.30 -8.52 16.19
N VAL A 18 0.93 -8.20 14.94
CA VAL A 18 0.07 -7.05 14.66
C VAL A 18 -1.37 -7.29 15.11
N TRP A 19 -1.88 -8.52 14.99
CA TRP A 19 -3.20 -8.83 15.53
C TRP A 19 -3.22 -8.75 17.07
N LEU A 20 -2.15 -9.19 17.73
CA LEU A 20 -1.98 -9.01 19.17
C LEU A 20 -1.90 -7.53 19.55
N LEU A 21 -1.13 -6.73 18.82
CA LEU A 21 -1.06 -5.28 19.03
C LEU A 21 -2.43 -4.62 18.87
N CYS A 22 -3.22 -4.98 17.86
CA CYS A 22 -4.59 -4.50 17.72
C CYS A 22 -5.45 -4.86 18.93
N GLY A 23 -5.34 -6.09 19.46
CA GLY A 23 -6.05 -6.52 20.66
C GLY A 23 -5.63 -5.75 21.92
N VAL A 24 -4.34 -5.54 22.12
CA VAL A 24 -3.81 -4.74 23.24
C VAL A 24 -4.25 -3.28 23.12
N SER A 25 -4.16 -2.69 21.93
CA SER A 25 -4.64 -1.33 21.67
C SER A 25 -6.14 -1.20 21.87
N ALA A 26 -6.94 -2.23 21.52
CA ALA A 26 -8.38 -2.26 21.79
C ALA A 26 -8.66 -2.22 23.30
N LEU A 27 -7.94 -3.02 24.09
CA LEU A 27 -8.09 -3.04 25.55
C LEU A 27 -7.69 -1.70 26.19
N LEU A 28 -6.55 -1.13 25.77
CA LEU A 28 -6.09 0.17 26.26
C LEU A 28 -7.07 1.28 25.91
N SER A 29 -7.57 1.31 24.67
CA SER A 29 -8.52 2.33 24.24
C SER A 29 -9.90 2.16 24.89
N LEU A 30 -10.31 0.92 25.20
CA LEU A 30 -11.52 0.66 25.96
C LEU A 30 -11.37 1.11 27.41
N LEU A 31 -10.20 0.89 28.01
CA LEU A 31 -9.89 1.35 29.36
C LEU A 31 -9.95 2.89 29.42
N THR A 32 -9.31 3.60 28.49
CA THR A 32 -9.36 5.07 28.46
C THR A 32 -10.78 5.60 28.28
N TRP A 33 -11.59 4.92 27.47
CA TRP A 33 -12.99 5.29 27.27
C TRP A 33 -13.81 5.12 28.55
N VAL A 34 -13.62 4.02 29.29
CA VAL A 34 -14.34 3.77 30.55
C VAL A 34 -13.90 4.72 31.66
N THR A 35 -12.61 5.04 31.76
CA THR A 35 -12.08 5.86 32.86
C THR A 35 -12.21 7.37 32.62
N PHE A 36 -12.04 7.83 31.38
CA PHE A 36 -11.99 9.25 31.04
C PHE A 36 -13.13 9.71 30.14
N GLY A 37 -13.95 8.79 29.59
CA GLY A 37 -15.00 9.12 28.63
C GLY A 37 -14.49 9.44 27.21
N GLU A 38 -13.17 9.47 27.03
CA GLU A 38 -12.51 9.89 25.78
C GLU A 38 -12.07 8.68 24.94
N GLY A 39 -12.03 8.85 23.61
CA GLY A 39 -11.45 7.85 22.71
C GLY A 39 -12.33 6.65 22.37
N GLY A 40 -13.65 6.73 22.57
CA GLY A 40 -14.57 5.65 22.19
C GLY A 40 -14.51 5.26 20.70
N VAL A 41 -14.22 6.21 19.81
CA VAL A 41 -14.02 5.94 18.37
C VAL A 41 -12.80 5.06 18.13
N LEU A 42 -11.68 5.32 18.81
CA LEU A 42 -10.47 4.50 18.70
C LEU A 42 -10.72 3.09 19.24
N ALA A 43 -11.47 2.97 20.34
CA ALA A 43 -11.82 1.68 20.91
C ALA A 43 -12.63 0.85 19.91
N LEU A 44 -13.61 1.47 19.26
CA LEU A 44 -14.41 0.85 18.21
C LEU A 44 -13.54 0.40 17.03
N VAL A 45 -12.64 1.26 16.53
CA VAL A 45 -11.74 0.94 15.41
C VAL A 45 -10.84 -0.27 15.74
N PHE A 46 -10.17 -0.27 16.90
CA PHE A 46 -9.30 -1.38 17.28
C PHE A 46 -10.08 -2.66 17.58
N MET A 47 -11.30 -2.56 18.12
CA MET A 47 -12.21 -3.70 18.28
C MET A 47 -12.59 -4.31 16.93
N LEU A 48 -12.94 -3.48 15.94
CA LEU A 48 -13.24 -3.95 14.59
C LEU A 48 -12.02 -4.62 13.94
N LEU A 49 -10.82 -4.06 14.08
CA LEU A 49 -9.59 -4.66 13.56
C LEU A 49 -9.26 -5.99 14.23
N THR A 50 -9.49 -6.09 15.54
CA THR A 50 -9.31 -7.35 16.28
C THR A 50 -10.31 -8.41 15.81
N GLY A 51 -11.57 -8.02 15.60
CA GLY A 51 -12.61 -8.89 15.02
C GLY A 51 -12.32 -9.30 13.58
N LEU A 52 -11.78 -8.39 12.76
CA LEU A 52 -11.33 -8.68 11.40
C LEU A 52 -10.22 -9.74 11.42
N GLY A 53 -9.23 -9.62 12.31
CA GLY A 53 -8.19 -10.63 12.49
C GLY A 53 -8.74 -12.00 12.91
N LEU A 54 -9.79 -12.04 13.74
CA LEU A 54 -10.49 -13.29 14.07
C LEU A 54 -11.17 -13.91 12.84
N ARG A 55 -11.79 -13.09 11.99
CA ARG A 55 -12.35 -13.55 10.71
C ARG A 55 -11.26 -14.06 9.77
N ASP A 56 -10.13 -13.36 9.69
CA ASP A 56 -8.98 -13.71 8.85
C ASP A 56 -8.39 -15.07 9.19
N THR A 57 -8.24 -15.36 10.49
CA THR A 57 -7.72 -16.66 10.95
C THR A 57 -8.67 -17.81 10.71
N ARG A 58 -9.99 -17.55 10.65
CA ARG A 58 -11.02 -18.58 10.43
C ARG A 58 -11.31 -18.85 8.95
N GLN A 59 -11.12 -17.88 8.06
CA GLN A 59 -11.39 -18.08 6.65
C GLN A 59 -10.39 -19.05 6.00
N THR A 60 -10.88 -19.85 5.05
CA THR A 60 -10.07 -20.85 4.32
C THR A 60 -9.65 -20.42 2.91
N ARG A 61 -10.21 -19.31 2.40
CA ARG A 61 -10.01 -18.87 1.00
C ARG A 61 -8.63 -18.25 0.74
N HIS A 62 -8.13 -17.43 1.65
CA HIS A 62 -6.89 -16.68 1.47
C HIS A 62 -5.83 -17.10 2.47
N ALA A 63 -4.89 -17.94 2.04
CA ALA A 63 -3.80 -18.44 2.88
C ALA A 63 -2.91 -17.31 3.45
N VAL A 64 -2.78 -16.19 2.74
CA VAL A 64 -2.02 -15.03 3.22
C VAL A 64 -2.69 -14.38 4.43
N LEU A 65 -4.00 -14.10 4.35
CA LEU A 65 -4.77 -13.47 5.43
C LEU A 65 -4.83 -14.37 6.67
N ARG A 66 -4.98 -15.69 6.47
CA ARG A 66 -4.97 -16.66 7.57
C ARG A 66 -3.64 -16.70 8.33
N ASN A 67 -2.54 -16.51 7.61
CA ASN A 67 -1.19 -16.53 8.19
C ASN A 67 -0.76 -15.17 8.76
N TYR A 68 -1.26 -14.07 8.21
CA TYR A 68 -0.95 -12.69 8.62
C TYR A 68 -2.25 -11.90 8.80
N PRO A 69 -3.02 -12.16 9.87
CA PRO A 69 -4.28 -11.48 10.12
C PRO A 69 -4.09 -9.97 10.25
N VAL A 70 -5.05 -9.18 9.77
CA VAL A 70 -5.00 -7.71 9.67
C VAL A 70 -3.96 -7.22 8.65
N VAL A 71 -2.66 -7.48 8.87
CA VAL A 71 -1.54 -6.99 8.04
C VAL A 71 -1.60 -7.48 6.60
N GLY A 72 -2.09 -8.70 6.39
CA GLY A 72 -2.19 -9.27 5.04
C GLY A 72 -3.05 -8.42 4.09
N HIS A 73 -3.95 -7.58 4.60
CA HIS A 73 -4.72 -6.64 3.80
C HIS A 73 -3.86 -5.57 3.13
N MET A 74 -2.71 -5.20 3.70
CA MET A 74 -1.80 -4.23 3.09
C MET A 74 -1.28 -4.71 1.74
N ARG A 75 -1.10 -6.03 1.57
CA ARG A 75 -0.70 -6.61 0.27
C ARG A 75 -1.70 -6.24 -0.81
N PHE A 76 -2.98 -6.44 -0.55
CA PHE A 76 -4.04 -6.17 -1.52
C PHE A 76 -4.22 -4.67 -1.76
N LEU A 77 -4.04 -3.85 -0.73
CA LEU A 77 -4.04 -2.39 -0.86
C LEU A 77 -2.90 -1.92 -1.78
N LEU A 78 -1.69 -2.44 -1.59
CA LEU A 78 -0.54 -2.10 -2.44
C LEU A 78 -0.68 -2.65 -3.86
N GLU A 79 -1.28 -3.81 -4.02
CA GLU A 79 -1.57 -4.39 -5.34
C GLU A 79 -2.55 -3.53 -6.13
N PHE A 80 -3.52 -2.92 -5.46
CA PHE A 80 -4.44 -1.94 -6.05
C PHE A 80 -3.74 -0.64 -6.46
N ILE A 81 -2.82 -0.13 -5.63
CA ILE A 81 -2.09 1.13 -5.89
C ILE A 81 -0.98 0.96 -6.94
N ARG A 82 -0.42 -0.25 -7.06
CA ARG A 82 0.68 -0.57 -7.98
C ARG A 82 0.50 -0.06 -9.42
N PRO A 83 -0.63 -0.27 -10.13
CA PRO A 83 -0.81 0.20 -11.50
C PRO A 83 -0.72 1.73 -11.62
N GLU A 84 -1.35 2.48 -10.70
CA GLU A 84 -1.30 3.94 -10.69
C GLU A 84 0.14 4.43 -10.45
N MET A 85 0.84 3.84 -9.48
CA MET A 85 2.24 4.18 -9.21
C MET A 85 3.14 3.96 -10.43
N ARG A 86 2.96 2.83 -11.13
CA ARG A 86 3.73 2.54 -12.35
C ARG A 86 3.43 3.57 -13.44
N GLN A 87 2.16 3.88 -13.65
CA GLN A 87 1.72 4.75 -14.73
C GLN A 87 2.18 6.21 -14.56
N TYR A 88 2.31 6.72 -13.34
CA TYR A 88 2.63 8.14 -13.10
C TYR A 88 4.08 8.39 -12.66
N PHE A 89 4.71 7.45 -11.95
CA PHE A 89 6.06 7.65 -11.41
C PHE A 89 7.16 6.94 -12.20
N ILE A 90 6.82 5.87 -12.93
CA ILE A 90 7.79 5.03 -13.65
C ILE A 90 7.66 5.21 -15.16
N GLU A 91 6.44 5.26 -15.70
CA GLU A 91 6.22 5.66 -17.10
C GLU A 91 6.51 7.18 -17.23
N GLY A 92 7.78 7.53 -17.47
CA GLY A 92 8.17 8.89 -17.79
C GLY A 92 7.63 9.31 -19.16
N ASP A 93 7.47 10.62 -19.42
CA ASP A 93 7.07 11.15 -20.73
C ASP A 93 7.93 10.62 -21.90
N ASN A 94 9.13 10.12 -21.59
CA ASN A 94 10.16 9.62 -22.50
C ASN A 94 10.29 8.09 -22.54
N GLU A 95 9.70 7.36 -21.59
CA GLU A 95 9.78 5.89 -21.52
C GLU A 95 8.38 5.28 -21.43
N ALA A 96 7.83 4.91 -22.59
CA ALA A 96 7.30 3.56 -22.82
C ALA A 96 6.77 3.39 -24.25
N ALA A 97 7.11 2.24 -24.82
CA ALA A 97 6.72 1.76 -26.13
C ALA A 97 5.18 1.68 -26.33
N PRO A 98 4.67 1.77 -27.58
CA PRO A 98 5.42 2.04 -28.80
C PRO A 98 5.60 3.54 -29.10
N PHE A 99 4.94 4.45 -28.36
CA PHE A 99 5.03 5.89 -28.60
C PHE A 99 5.05 6.72 -27.31
N SER A 100 6.06 7.58 -27.19
CA SER A 100 6.23 8.54 -26.10
C SER A 100 5.12 9.59 -26.11
N ARG A 101 4.87 10.25 -24.97
CA ARG A 101 3.86 11.32 -24.89
C ARG A 101 4.23 12.49 -25.81
N GLN A 102 5.52 12.76 -25.97
CA GLN A 102 6.02 13.74 -26.92
C GLN A 102 5.62 13.36 -28.35
N GLN A 103 5.81 12.11 -28.77
CA GLN A 103 5.41 11.62 -30.08
C GLN A 103 3.89 11.71 -30.30
N ARG A 104 3.07 11.39 -29.28
CA ARG A 104 1.60 11.58 -29.36
C ARG A 104 1.22 13.06 -29.53
N SER A 105 1.86 13.95 -28.77
CA SER A 105 1.60 15.40 -28.87
C SER A 105 1.96 15.96 -30.25
N LEU A 106 3.04 15.48 -30.84
CA LEU A 106 3.50 15.82 -32.19
C LEU A 106 2.47 15.42 -33.26
N VAL A 107 1.94 14.19 -33.15
CA VAL A 107 0.91 13.68 -34.06
C VAL A 107 -0.38 14.51 -33.97
N TYR A 108 -0.81 14.91 -32.76
CA TYR A 108 -1.98 15.77 -32.60
C TYR A 108 -1.77 17.19 -33.14
N GLN A 109 -0.59 17.77 -32.94
CA GLN A 109 -0.24 19.09 -33.49
C GLN A 109 -0.26 19.08 -35.02
N ARG A 110 0.31 18.05 -35.64
CA ARG A 110 0.23 17.82 -37.09
C ARG A 110 -1.19 17.66 -37.60
N ALA A 111 -2.01 16.86 -36.90
CA ALA A 111 -3.40 16.61 -37.30
C ALA A 111 -4.27 17.88 -37.24
N LYS A 112 -3.94 18.83 -36.37
CA LYS A 112 -4.64 20.13 -36.25
C LYS A 112 -4.06 21.23 -37.15
N GLY A 113 -2.97 20.97 -37.88
CA GLY A 113 -2.28 21.98 -38.68
C GLY A 113 -1.54 23.04 -37.85
N GLU A 114 -1.27 22.75 -36.58
CA GLU A 114 -0.52 23.65 -35.69
C GLU A 114 1.00 23.53 -35.95
N ALA A 115 1.76 24.58 -35.60
CA ALA A 115 3.19 24.65 -35.88
C ALA A 115 3.98 23.55 -35.12
N ASP A 116 4.52 22.60 -35.88
CA ASP A 116 5.22 21.39 -35.39
C ASP A 116 6.73 21.58 -35.17
N LYS A 117 7.25 22.81 -35.23
CA LYS A 117 8.69 23.08 -35.20
C LYS A 117 9.19 23.23 -33.77
N ARG A 118 9.90 22.22 -33.25
CA ARG A 118 10.62 22.30 -31.98
C ARG A 118 12.13 22.51 -32.22
N PRO A 119 12.81 23.38 -31.45
CA PRO A 119 14.26 23.57 -31.56
C PRO A 119 15.02 22.31 -31.13
N PHE A 120 16.16 22.03 -31.78
CA PHE A 120 16.99 20.82 -31.66
C PHE A 120 17.75 20.66 -30.31
N GLY A 121 17.31 21.32 -29.24
CA GLY A 121 17.93 21.15 -27.92
C GLY A 121 17.63 19.77 -27.33
N THR A 122 18.62 19.14 -26.70
CA THR A 122 18.42 17.91 -25.95
C THR A 122 17.71 18.21 -24.64
N GLN A 123 16.58 17.57 -24.39
CA GLN A 123 15.95 17.56 -23.05
C GLN A 123 16.59 16.51 -22.12
N MET A 124 17.54 15.72 -22.64
CA MET A 124 18.30 14.75 -21.87
C MET A 124 19.54 15.42 -21.29
N ASP A 125 19.80 15.15 -20.01
CA ASP A 125 21.04 15.53 -19.36
C ASP A 125 22.18 14.70 -19.97
N VAL A 126 23.19 15.37 -20.51
CA VAL A 126 24.33 14.77 -21.21
C VAL A 126 25.64 14.94 -20.42
N GLY A 127 25.52 15.10 -19.10
CA GLY A 127 26.64 15.14 -18.14
C GLY A 127 27.27 13.78 -17.88
#